data_AF-A0A2U1ZY30-F1
#
_entry.id   AF-A0A2U1ZY30-F1
#
_cell.length_a   1.000
_cell.length_b   1.000
_cell.length_c   1.000
_cell.angle_alpha   90.00
_cell.angle_beta   90.00
_cell.angle_gamma   90.00
#
_symmetry.space_group_name_H-M   'P 1'
#
loop_
_entity.id
_entity.type
_entity.pdbx_description
1 polymer ?
#
loop_
_entity_poly.entity_id
_entity_poly.type
_entity_poly.pdbx_seq_one_letter_code
_entity_poly.pdbx_strand_id
1 'polypeptide(L)'
;MVRTSPRHRLALVLALVLAGTLGLALPTAPASAVPVADGVYAIEHTGEIYRVSAGTARHLTYSEWVDLGRPSPQPAPTSYVGYAWSTGISSVTRWDPDVPASWTWRQVGYDAWVRVGRPSPAAVGWVEGSYVYRWATNDQIGVIAPDGTYRWLTPAEWAAMGHRAPDVRRNEGFVSLTWGPEIFRMTDLASGRGEPLDYAGWRRENFPTPRPVTALADHRYERYSTQSSIWYAGPMVQREISHAEWSAVGRPAPTVLPAGASSPWPAGRPAPYSGQYRAENGRIDGEMCVIPFMPTHRIHCRALNDLVGFNRAYSARFGTDLPIDDWRYSTYRTQADQQVVLDTITAPIVAAVGTSPHGWGLAIDFLEGPRYGFGSTIHTWLRTNGPAYGWELMPWHREDGRYKEYWHFDYVR
;
A
#
# COMPACT_ATOMS: atom_id res chain seq x y z
N MET A 1 2.64 -18.11 86.99
CA MET A 1 1.29 -18.27 86.42
C MET A 1 1.45 -18.25 84.91
N VAL A 2 1.68 -19.35 84.17
CA VAL A 2 1.10 -20.70 84.15
C VAL A 2 -0.42 -20.70 84.01
N ARG A 3 -0.89 -21.01 82.79
CA ARG A 3 -1.92 -22.03 82.44
C ARG A 3 -2.20 -21.92 80.92
N THR A 4 -1.62 -22.78 80.06
CA THR A 4 -2.10 -24.11 79.61
C THR A 4 -3.31 -24.09 78.66
N SER A 5 -3.04 -24.35 77.35
CA SER A 5 -3.49 -25.50 76.51
C SER A 5 -4.99 -25.89 76.42
N PRO A 6 -5.46 -26.80 75.50
CA PRO A 6 -4.88 -27.33 74.23
C PRO A 6 -5.90 -27.75 73.10
N ARG A 7 -5.37 -28.37 72.03
CA ARG A 7 -5.94 -29.43 71.12
C ARG A 7 -6.96 -28.98 70.06
N HIS A 8 -6.73 -29.26 68.78
CA HIS A 8 -7.10 -30.49 68.04
C HIS A 8 -6.52 -30.35 66.60
N ARG A 9 -6.10 -31.33 65.80
CA ARG A 9 -6.10 -32.81 65.77
C ARG A 9 -5.10 -33.24 64.68
N LEU A 10 -4.52 -34.43 64.86
CA LEU A 10 -3.76 -35.22 63.88
C LEU A 10 -4.48 -35.40 62.53
N ALA A 11 -3.72 -35.46 61.44
CA ALA A 11 -3.91 -36.47 60.39
C ALA A 11 -2.59 -36.68 59.62
N LEU A 12 -1.93 -37.80 59.89
CA LEU A 12 -0.85 -38.37 59.09
C LEU A 12 -1.50 -39.34 58.11
N VAL A 13 -1.35 -39.17 56.78
CA VAL A 13 -1.70 -40.20 55.80
C VAL A 13 -0.65 -40.26 54.68
N LEU A 14 0.10 -41.36 54.72
CA LEU A 14 0.74 -42.12 53.64
C LEU A 14 0.89 -41.46 52.26
N ALA A 15 2.14 -41.24 51.84
CA ALA A 15 2.51 -41.13 50.44
C ALA A 15 2.57 -42.54 49.81
N LEU A 16 1.61 -42.86 48.94
CA LEU A 16 1.69 -44.00 48.03
C LEU A 16 2.39 -43.56 46.73
N VAL A 17 3.55 -44.13 46.45
CA VAL A 17 4.24 -43.99 45.17
C VAL A 17 3.57 -44.94 44.17
N LEU A 18 2.76 -44.40 43.26
CA LEU A 18 2.31 -45.11 42.06
C LEU A 18 3.33 -44.84 40.94
N ALA A 19 4.16 -45.84 40.66
CA ALA A 19 4.95 -45.90 39.44
C ALA A 19 4.02 -46.17 38.25
N GLY A 20 3.47 -45.10 37.67
CA GLY A 20 2.81 -45.17 36.37
C GLY A 20 3.86 -45.13 35.27
N THR A 21 4.08 -46.26 34.60
CA THR A 21 4.80 -46.30 33.33
C THR A 21 4.00 -45.51 32.29
N LEU A 22 4.41 -44.26 32.05
CA LEU A 22 3.99 -43.53 30.86
C LEU A 22 4.53 -44.29 29.64
N GLY A 23 3.68 -45.10 29.03
CA GLY A 23 3.88 -45.52 27.65
C GLY A 23 3.89 -44.27 26.78
N LEU A 24 5.08 -43.84 26.36
CA LEU A 24 5.26 -42.88 25.28
C LEU A 24 4.63 -43.49 24.02
N ALA A 25 3.37 -43.15 23.76
CA ALA A 25 2.80 -43.31 22.44
C ALA A 25 3.60 -42.40 21.51
N LEU A 26 4.55 -42.99 20.77
CA LEU A 26 5.19 -42.32 19.66
C LEU A 26 4.08 -41.81 18.73
N PRO A 27 4.14 -40.55 18.26
CA PRO A 27 3.19 -40.07 17.27
C PRO A 27 3.27 -41.02 16.08
N THR A 28 2.19 -41.73 15.77
CA THR A 28 2.09 -42.48 14.53
C THR A 28 2.28 -41.47 13.41
N ALA A 29 3.32 -41.67 12.59
CA ALA A 29 3.51 -40.88 11.39
C ALA A 29 2.19 -40.85 10.62
N PRO A 30 1.74 -39.68 10.12
CA PRO A 30 0.52 -39.63 9.33
C PRO A 30 0.67 -40.63 8.19
N ALA A 31 -0.34 -41.46 7.96
CA ALA A 31 -0.35 -42.36 6.82
C ALA A 31 -0.09 -41.53 5.56
N SER A 32 0.98 -41.84 4.82
CA SER A 32 1.26 -41.22 3.52
C SER A 32 0.01 -41.28 2.67
N ALA A 33 -0.48 -40.12 2.25
CA ALA A 33 -1.64 -40.07 1.38
C ALA A 33 -1.23 -40.56 -0.01
N VAL A 34 -2.05 -41.45 -0.59
CA VAL A 34 -1.70 -42.15 -1.85
C VAL A 34 -1.74 -41.17 -3.02
N PRO A 35 -0.78 -41.22 -3.97
CA PRO A 35 -0.84 -40.45 -5.21
C PRO A 35 -2.11 -40.71 -6.02
N VAL A 36 -2.52 -39.72 -6.81
CA VAL A 36 -3.66 -39.82 -7.72
C VAL A 36 -3.39 -40.90 -8.76
N ALA A 37 -4.38 -41.76 -8.99
CA ALA A 37 -4.27 -42.85 -9.96
C ALA A 37 -4.17 -42.34 -11.41
N ASP A 38 -3.67 -43.20 -12.30
CA ASP A 38 -3.61 -42.90 -13.72
C ASP A 38 -5.01 -42.64 -14.30
N GLY A 39 -5.16 -41.56 -15.06
CA GLY A 39 -6.46 -41.12 -15.55
C GLY A 39 -6.45 -39.71 -16.13
N VAL A 40 -7.64 -39.22 -16.45
CA VAL A 40 -7.86 -37.83 -16.88
C VAL A 40 -8.75 -37.14 -15.87
N TYR A 41 -8.33 -35.96 -15.42
CA TYR A 41 -8.95 -35.21 -14.34
C TYR A 41 -9.22 -33.77 -14.76
N ALA A 42 -10.25 -33.15 -14.21
CA ALA A 42 -10.57 -31.74 -14.41
C ALA A 42 -10.56 -30.99 -13.07
N ILE A 43 -9.92 -29.82 -13.06
CA ILE A 43 -10.02 -28.89 -11.94
C ILE A 43 -11.33 -28.10 -12.10
N GLU A 44 -12.30 -28.36 -11.22
CA GLU A 44 -13.69 -27.94 -11.40
C GLU A 44 -13.89 -26.42 -11.64
N HIS A 45 -13.21 -25.57 -10.87
CA HIS A 45 -13.41 -24.11 -10.93
C HIS A 45 -12.74 -23.44 -12.14
N THR A 46 -11.71 -24.06 -12.74
CA THR A 46 -11.00 -23.55 -13.92
C THR A 46 -11.38 -24.26 -15.22
N GLY A 47 -11.84 -25.51 -15.14
CA GLY A 47 -12.05 -26.38 -16.30
C GLY A 47 -10.77 -26.94 -16.92
N GLU A 48 -9.60 -26.70 -16.31
CA GLU A 48 -8.33 -27.23 -16.80
C GLU A 48 -8.31 -28.77 -16.71
N ILE A 49 -7.88 -29.42 -17.78
CA ILE A 49 -7.84 -30.87 -17.89
C ILE A 49 -6.39 -31.35 -17.74
N TYR A 50 -6.20 -32.40 -16.94
CA TYR A 50 -4.91 -33.00 -16.64
C TYR A 50 -4.95 -34.49 -16.94
N ARG A 51 -3.84 -35.01 -17.47
CA ARG A 51 -3.58 -36.45 -17.54
C ARG A 51 -2.61 -36.84 -16.44
N VAL A 52 -2.98 -37.82 -15.62
CA VAL A 52 -2.09 -38.45 -14.66
C VAL A 52 -1.58 -39.76 -15.27
N SER A 53 -0.27 -39.95 -15.29
CA SER A 53 0.36 -41.19 -15.77
C SER A 53 1.63 -41.45 -14.99
N ALA A 54 1.75 -42.67 -14.44
CA ALA A 54 2.84 -43.05 -13.55
C ALA A 54 3.08 -42.03 -12.42
N GLY A 55 1.99 -41.56 -11.79
CA GLY A 55 2.02 -40.59 -10.68
C GLY A 55 2.36 -39.14 -11.07
N THR A 56 2.57 -38.86 -12.37
CA THR A 56 2.86 -37.50 -12.84
C THR A 56 1.64 -36.89 -13.51
N ALA A 57 1.22 -35.70 -13.04
CA ALA A 57 0.13 -34.94 -13.64
C ALA A 57 0.66 -33.96 -14.69
N ARG A 58 0.06 -33.98 -15.88
CA ARG A 58 0.39 -33.08 -16.98
C ARG A 58 -0.87 -32.37 -17.48
N HIS A 59 -0.82 -31.05 -17.58
CA HIS A 59 -1.89 -30.27 -18.19
C HIS A 59 -2.05 -30.65 -19.68
N LEU A 60 -3.29 -30.81 -20.12
CA LEU A 60 -3.67 -31.08 -21.51
C LEU A 60 -4.24 -29.82 -22.15
N THR A 61 -3.76 -29.51 -23.34
CA THR A 61 -4.45 -28.60 -24.24
C THR A 61 -5.74 -29.24 -24.76
N TYR A 62 -6.65 -28.42 -25.31
CA TYR A 62 -7.88 -28.92 -25.91
C TYR A 62 -7.61 -29.94 -27.03
N SER A 63 -6.63 -29.66 -27.90
CA SER A 63 -6.24 -30.57 -28.99
C SER A 63 -5.73 -31.91 -28.44
N GLU A 64 -4.87 -31.89 -27.44
CA GLU A 64 -4.35 -33.14 -26.84
C GLU A 64 -5.45 -33.96 -26.16
N TRP A 65 -6.42 -33.31 -25.52
CA TRP A 65 -7.59 -34.01 -24.97
C TRP A 65 -8.47 -34.62 -26.05
N VAL A 66 -8.64 -33.94 -27.20
CA VAL A 66 -9.35 -34.48 -28.36
C VAL A 66 -8.60 -35.68 -28.96
N ASP A 67 -7.28 -35.59 -29.09
CA ASP A 67 -6.43 -36.67 -29.62
C ASP A 67 -6.45 -37.93 -28.74
N LEU A 68 -6.70 -37.77 -27.43
CA LEU A 68 -6.94 -38.87 -26.50
C LEU A 68 -8.34 -39.50 -26.62
N GLY A 69 -9.16 -39.06 -27.56
CA GLY A 69 -10.52 -39.56 -27.77
C GLY A 69 -11.56 -38.92 -26.85
N ARG A 70 -11.29 -37.71 -26.33
CA ARG A 70 -12.20 -36.94 -25.46
C ARG A 70 -12.67 -37.72 -24.22
N PRO A 71 -11.76 -38.34 -23.45
CA PRO A 71 -12.15 -39.07 -22.25
C PRO A 71 -12.87 -38.12 -21.28
N SER A 72 -13.97 -38.60 -20.67
CA SER A 72 -14.69 -37.83 -19.66
C SER A 72 -13.78 -37.65 -18.43
N PRO A 73 -13.38 -36.43 -18.07
CA PRO A 73 -12.49 -36.22 -16.94
C PRO A 73 -13.18 -36.50 -15.61
N GLN A 74 -12.47 -37.11 -14.67
CA GLN A 74 -12.87 -37.22 -13.27
C GLN A 74 -12.63 -35.90 -12.53
N PRO A 75 -13.35 -35.59 -11.44
CA PRO A 75 -13.00 -34.43 -10.60
C PRO A 75 -11.60 -34.57 -10.01
N ALA A 76 -10.75 -33.57 -10.19
CA ALA A 76 -9.42 -33.55 -9.58
C ALA A 76 -9.52 -33.33 -8.06
N PRO A 77 -8.65 -33.96 -7.23
CA PRO A 77 -8.70 -33.84 -5.76
C PRO A 77 -8.20 -32.46 -5.32
N THR A 78 -9.11 -31.50 -5.36
CA THR A 78 -8.82 -30.08 -5.18
C THR A 78 -9.34 -29.62 -3.83
N SER A 79 -8.47 -29.07 -3.00
CA SER A 79 -8.84 -28.39 -1.76
C SER A 79 -8.87 -26.88 -1.97
N TYR A 80 -9.74 -26.18 -1.25
CA TYR A 80 -9.77 -24.73 -1.20
C TYR A 80 -9.16 -24.26 0.11
N VAL A 81 -8.21 -23.33 0.02
CA VAL A 81 -7.37 -22.87 1.13
C VAL A 81 -7.18 -21.36 1.07
N GLY A 82 -6.80 -20.77 2.20
CA GLY A 82 -6.48 -19.36 2.29
C GLY A 82 -5.75 -19.02 3.57
N TYR A 83 -5.24 -17.80 3.65
CA TYR A 83 -4.70 -17.28 4.90
C TYR A 83 -5.84 -16.87 5.83
N ALA A 84 -5.73 -17.16 7.13
CA ALA A 84 -6.75 -16.78 8.12
C ALA A 84 -7.00 -15.26 8.21
N TRP A 85 -6.03 -14.46 7.76
CA TRP A 85 -6.07 -13.00 7.75
C TRP A 85 -6.42 -12.39 6.38
N SER A 86 -6.60 -13.21 5.33
CA SER A 86 -6.99 -12.75 4.00
C SER A 86 -8.36 -13.31 3.61
N THR A 87 -9.05 -12.61 2.71
CA THR A 87 -10.25 -13.11 2.04
C THR A 87 -9.92 -13.84 0.73
N GLY A 88 -8.66 -13.78 0.27
CA GLY A 88 -8.19 -14.48 -0.91
C GLY A 88 -8.30 -16.00 -0.77
N ILE A 89 -8.93 -16.61 -1.76
CA ILE A 89 -9.08 -18.07 -1.85
C ILE A 89 -8.14 -18.58 -2.93
N SER A 90 -7.43 -19.65 -2.61
CA SER A 90 -6.67 -20.44 -3.56
C SER A 90 -7.15 -21.88 -3.54
N SER A 91 -7.01 -22.55 -4.66
CA SER A 91 -7.18 -23.98 -4.76
C SER A 91 -5.82 -24.64 -4.83
N VAL A 92 -5.75 -25.86 -4.31
CA VAL A 92 -4.58 -26.72 -4.40
C VAL A 92 -5.03 -28.12 -4.75
N THR A 93 -4.61 -28.58 -5.93
CA THR A 93 -4.80 -29.96 -6.39
C THR A 93 -3.51 -30.73 -6.09
N ARG A 94 -3.60 -31.72 -5.20
CA ARG A 94 -2.45 -32.53 -4.76
C ARG A 94 -2.42 -33.83 -5.54
N TRP A 95 -1.66 -33.86 -6.63
CA TRP A 95 -1.52 -35.06 -7.46
C TRP A 95 -0.70 -36.15 -6.77
N ASP A 96 0.40 -35.75 -6.14
CA ASP A 96 1.10 -36.57 -5.15
C ASP A 96 1.20 -35.76 -3.85
N PRO A 97 0.47 -36.16 -2.79
CA PRO A 97 0.47 -35.45 -1.51
C PRO A 97 1.84 -35.33 -0.85
N ASP A 98 2.79 -36.23 -1.14
CA ASP A 98 4.12 -36.24 -0.53
C ASP A 98 5.16 -35.51 -1.40
N VAL A 99 4.79 -35.09 -2.63
CA VAL A 99 5.65 -34.35 -3.56
C VAL A 99 5.05 -32.96 -3.85
N PRO A 100 5.41 -31.91 -3.09
CA PRO A 100 4.85 -30.56 -3.28
C PRO A 100 5.05 -29.99 -4.68
N ALA A 101 6.13 -30.36 -5.37
CA ALA A 101 6.40 -29.94 -6.76
C ALA A 101 5.38 -30.50 -7.76
N SER A 102 4.64 -31.56 -7.39
CA SER A 102 3.54 -32.04 -8.21
C SER A 102 2.33 -31.12 -8.10
N TRP A 103 2.11 -30.44 -6.97
CA TRP A 103 0.85 -29.76 -6.66
C TRP A 103 0.54 -28.63 -7.64
N THR A 104 -0.72 -28.50 -8.01
CA THR A 104 -1.21 -27.40 -8.86
C THR A 104 -2.00 -26.41 -8.02
N TRP A 105 -1.51 -25.17 -7.98
CA TRP A 105 -2.16 -24.06 -7.27
C TRP A 105 -2.84 -23.11 -8.25
N ARG A 106 -4.05 -22.65 -7.91
CA ARG A 106 -4.74 -21.59 -8.66
C ARG A 106 -5.38 -20.59 -7.71
N GLN A 107 -5.36 -19.32 -8.09
CA GLN A 107 -6.19 -18.33 -7.41
C GLN A 107 -7.65 -18.54 -7.82
N VAL A 108 -8.56 -18.46 -6.85
CA VAL A 108 -9.99 -18.65 -7.08
C VAL A 108 -10.69 -17.30 -6.97
N GLY A 109 -11.11 -16.76 -8.12
CA GLY A 109 -11.94 -15.56 -8.18
C GLY A 109 -13.37 -15.81 -7.69
N TYR A 110 -14.10 -14.73 -7.40
CA TYR A 110 -15.45 -14.78 -6.84
C TYR A 110 -16.42 -15.64 -7.68
N ASP A 111 -16.48 -15.43 -8.99
CA ASP A 111 -17.39 -16.18 -9.87
C ASP A 111 -17.05 -17.68 -9.88
N ALA A 112 -15.77 -18.01 -9.89
CA ALA A 112 -15.30 -19.39 -9.84
C ALA A 112 -15.68 -20.05 -8.52
N TRP A 113 -15.51 -19.34 -7.40
CA TRP A 113 -15.90 -19.79 -6.06
C TRP A 113 -17.42 -20.02 -5.94
N VAL A 114 -18.23 -19.14 -6.51
CA VAL A 114 -19.70 -19.31 -6.56
C VAL A 114 -20.09 -20.52 -7.39
N ARG A 115 -19.46 -20.74 -8.56
CA ARG A 115 -19.76 -21.88 -9.44
C ARG A 115 -19.53 -23.24 -8.77
N VAL A 116 -18.51 -23.34 -7.92
CA VAL A 116 -18.19 -24.58 -7.19
C VAL A 116 -18.89 -24.69 -5.83
N GLY A 117 -19.96 -23.92 -5.61
CA GLY A 117 -20.80 -24.06 -4.43
C GLY A 117 -20.28 -23.37 -3.17
N ARG A 118 -19.42 -22.36 -3.31
CA ARG A 118 -18.91 -21.52 -2.20
C ARG A 118 -18.22 -22.31 -1.07
N PRO A 119 -17.22 -23.16 -1.38
CA PRO A 119 -16.53 -23.96 -0.38
C PRO A 119 -15.86 -23.06 0.66
N SER A 120 -15.92 -23.47 1.93
CA SER A 120 -15.21 -22.79 3.01
C SER A 120 -13.70 -23.08 2.92
N PRO A 121 -12.82 -22.08 2.76
CA PRO A 121 -11.39 -22.31 2.61
C PRO A 121 -10.77 -22.74 3.95
N ALA A 122 -9.94 -23.79 3.92
CA ALA A 122 -9.15 -24.17 5.08
C ALA A 122 -7.99 -23.19 5.30
N ALA A 123 -7.77 -22.79 6.56
CA ALA A 123 -6.66 -21.91 6.91
C ALA A 123 -5.31 -22.64 6.73
N VAL A 124 -4.39 -22.03 5.99
CA VAL A 124 -3.04 -22.55 5.77
C VAL A 124 -1.98 -21.51 6.09
N GLY A 125 -0.77 -22.00 6.42
CA GLY A 125 0.40 -21.15 6.62
C GLY A 125 1.10 -20.74 5.32
N TRP A 126 0.79 -21.37 4.18
CA TRP A 126 1.41 -21.00 2.90
C TRP A 126 0.45 -21.20 1.74
N VAL A 127 0.47 -20.21 0.83
CA VAL A 127 -0.15 -20.29 -0.48
C VAL A 127 0.94 -20.04 -1.53
N GLU A 128 1.04 -20.93 -2.52
CA GLU A 128 2.03 -20.80 -3.58
C GLU A 128 1.87 -19.50 -4.37
N GLY A 129 2.99 -18.89 -4.76
CA GLY A 129 3.02 -17.56 -5.39
C GLY A 129 3.06 -16.39 -4.41
N SER A 130 3.02 -16.63 -3.10
CA SER A 130 3.23 -15.57 -2.11
C SER A 130 4.67 -15.08 -2.12
N TYR A 131 4.86 -13.78 -1.91
CA TYR A 131 6.17 -13.13 -1.90
C TYR A 131 6.51 -12.63 -0.49
N VAL A 132 7.54 -13.21 0.14
CA VAL A 132 7.99 -12.85 1.49
C VAL A 132 9.20 -11.94 1.39
N TYR A 133 9.19 -10.81 2.11
CA TYR A 133 10.25 -9.82 2.01
C TYR A 133 10.50 -9.07 3.32
N ARG A 134 11.62 -8.36 3.38
CA ARG A 134 11.93 -7.36 4.41
C ARG A 134 12.65 -6.16 3.81
N TRP A 135 12.54 -5.00 4.44
CA TRP A 135 13.27 -3.80 4.02
C TRP A 135 14.68 -3.77 4.63
N ALA A 136 15.61 -3.05 4.00
CA ALA A 136 16.92 -2.79 4.60
C ALA A 136 16.84 -1.90 5.85
N THR A 137 15.74 -1.18 6.04
CA THR A 137 15.56 -0.23 7.13
C THR A 137 14.97 -0.84 8.39
N ASN A 138 14.39 -2.05 8.34
CA ASN A 138 13.81 -2.69 9.52
C ASN A 138 13.80 -4.22 9.40
N ASP A 139 13.54 -4.90 10.50
CA ASP A 139 13.48 -6.37 10.56
C ASP A 139 12.05 -6.93 10.47
N GLN A 140 11.08 -6.13 10.03
CA GLN A 140 9.72 -6.64 9.84
C GLN A 140 9.68 -7.55 8.61
N ILE A 141 9.00 -8.69 8.76
CA ILE A 141 8.79 -9.64 7.66
C ILE A 141 7.41 -9.39 7.07
N GLY A 142 7.36 -9.03 5.80
CA GLY A 142 6.14 -8.80 5.04
C GLY A 142 5.85 -9.98 4.11
N VAL A 143 4.56 -10.18 3.82
CA VAL A 143 4.11 -11.09 2.76
C VAL A 143 3.14 -10.35 1.84
N ILE A 144 3.30 -10.55 0.53
CA ILE A 144 2.28 -10.26 -0.48
C ILE A 144 1.71 -11.61 -0.90
N ALA A 145 0.44 -11.85 -0.59
CA ALA A 145 -0.28 -13.05 -1.01
C ALA A 145 -0.57 -13.00 -2.53
N PRO A 146 -0.93 -14.12 -3.18
CA PRO A 146 -1.13 -14.17 -4.63
C PRO A 146 -2.28 -13.29 -5.12
N ASP A 147 -3.22 -12.97 -4.22
CA ASP A 147 -4.32 -12.03 -4.45
C ASP A 147 -3.90 -10.55 -4.37
N GLY A 148 -2.62 -10.28 -4.12
CA GLY A 148 -2.07 -8.94 -3.92
C GLY A 148 -2.26 -8.41 -2.49
N THR A 149 -2.94 -9.15 -1.61
CA THR A 149 -3.13 -8.73 -0.23
C THR A 149 -1.79 -8.69 0.48
N TYR A 150 -1.52 -7.58 1.14
CA TYR A 150 -0.26 -7.33 1.81
C TYR A 150 -0.41 -7.33 3.34
N ARG A 151 0.57 -7.93 4.05
CA ARG A 151 0.57 -8.01 5.51
C ARG A 151 1.98 -8.05 6.11
N TRP A 152 2.16 -7.38 7.25
CA TRP A 152 3.27 -7.61 8.16
C TRP A 152 3.00 -8.82 9.05
N LEU A 153 3.90 -9.80 9.04
CA LEU A 153 3.76 -11.05 9.78
C LEU A 153 4.16 -10.86 11.25
N THR A 154 3.33 -11.41 12.13
CA THR A 154 3.73 -11.72 13.49
C THR A 154 4.74 -12.89 13.49
N PRO A 155 5.52 -13.08 14.58
CA PRO A 155 6.42 -14.23 14.70
C PRO A 155 5.71 -15.58 14.54
N ALA A 156 4.49 -15.70 15.06
CA ALA A 156 3.69 -16.92 14.95
C ALA A 156 3.20 -17.18 13.52
N GLU A 157 2.78 -16.13 12.80
CA GLU A 157 2.40 -16.27 11.39
C GLU A 157 3.61 -16.68 10.55
N TRP A 158 4.78 -16.04 10.73
CA TRP A 158 6.00 -16.42 9.99
C TRP A 158 6.45 -17.85 10.29
N ALA A 159 6.32 -18.30 11.54
CA ALA A 159 6.56 -19.70 11.92
C ALA A 159 5.57 -20.66 11.22
N ALA A 160 4.28 -20.29 11.14
CA ALA A 160 3.28 -21.07 10.42
C ALA A 160 3.57 -21.18 8.91
N MET A 161 4.30 -20.21 8.33
CA MET A 161 4.79 -20.28 6.94
C MET A 161 6.02 -21.20 6.78
N GLY A 162 6.57 -21.74 7.88
CA GLY A 162 7.79 -22.54 7.88
C GLY A 162 9.07 -21.71 7.85
N HIS A 163 9.06 -20.49 8.38
CA HIS A 163 10.24 -19.59 8.43
C HIS A 163 10.89 -19.35 7.07
N ARG A 164 10.07 -19.22 6.01
CA ARG A 164 10.56 -18.92 4.66
C ARG A 164 11.43 -17.68 4.68
N ALA A 165 12.60 -17.78 4.04
CA ALA A 165 13.57 -16.70 4.00
C ALA A 165 12.98 -15.50 3.21
N PRO A 166 13.01 -14.29 3.79
CA PRO A 166 12.53 -13.09 3.10
C PRO A 166 13.54 -12.61 2.06
N ASP A 167 13.05 -12.13 0.92
CA ASP A 167 13.85 -11.31 0.02
C ASP A 167 14.19 -9.97 0.70
N VAL A 168 15.46 -9.61 0.68
CA VAL A 168 15.94 -8.36 1.29
C VAL A 168 15.92 -7.25 0.26
N ARG A 169 15.01 -6.30 0.44
CA ARG A 169 14.92 -5.07 -0.34
C ARG A 169 16.01 -4.09 0.07
N ARG A 170 17.14 -4.13 -0.63
CA ARG A 170 18.36 -3.37 -0.32
C ARG A 170 18.27 -1.93 -0.82
N ASN A 171 18.88 -1.02 -0.06
CA ASN A 171 18.98 0.41 -0.40
C ASN A 171 17.64 1.16 -0.51
N GLU A 172 16.56 0.59 0.00
CA GLU A 172 15.23 1.20 0.05
C GLU A 172 14.55 0.86 1.39
N GLY A 173 13.50 1.61 1.74
CA GLY A 173 12.72 1.37 2.95
C GLY A 173 12.15 2.65 3.56
N PHE A 174 12.02 2.69 4.87
CA PHE A 174 11.36 3.79 5.57
C PHE A 174 12.27 4.37 6.66
N VAL A 175 12.36 5.70 6.71
CA VAL A 175 13.12 6.41 7.75
C VAL A 175 12.27 7.51 8.38
N SER A 176 12.60 7.88 9.61
CA SER A 176 11.98 9.01 10.30
C SER A 176 13.06 9.89 10.93
N LEU A 177 12.79 11.19 11.08
CA LEU A 177 13.69 12.09 11.79
C LEU A 177 13.47 11.96 13.30
N THR A 178 14.53 11.75 14.08
CA THR A 178 14.40 11.53 15.54
C THR A 178 13.82 12.73 16.30
N TRP A 179 13.86 13.90 15.68
CA TRP A 179 13.43 15.18 16.25
C TRP A 179 12.16 15.72 15.60
N GLY A 180 11.65 15.07 14.55
CA GLY A 180 10.54 15.58 13.75
C GLY A 180 9.44 14.53 13.54
N PRO A 181 8.23 14.96 13.15
CA PRO A 181 7.12 14.04 12.89
C PRO A 181 7.21 13.33 11.53
N GLU A 182 8.19 13.69 10.69
CA GLU A 182 8.25 13.24 9.31
C GLU A 182 8.69 11.77 9.17
N ILE A 183 8.02 11.07 8.27
CA ILE A 183 8.38 9.74 7.79
C ILE A 183 8.70 9.86 6.31
N PHE A 184 9.67 9.11 5.81
CA PHE A 184 10.08 9.13 4.41
C PHE A 184 10.10 7.71 3.86
N ARG A 185 9.57 7.56 2.64
CA ARG A 185 9.77 6.38 1.81
C ARG A 185 11.02 6.60 0.97
N MET A 186 12.04 5.80 1.22
CA MET A 186 13.35 5.86 0.58
C MET A 186 13.38 4.92 -0.60
N THR A 187 13.66 5.45 -1.79
CA THR A 187 13.94 4.67 -3.00
C THR A 187 15.44 4.47 -3.20
N ASP A 188 16.26 5.32 -2.58
CA ASP A 188 17.71 5.17 -2.49
C ASP A 188 18.20 5.76 -1.16
N LEU A 189 18.51 4.87 -0.21
CA LEU A 189 19.02 5.25 1.11
C LEU A 189 20.39 5.92 1.03
N ALA A 190 21.25 5.50 0.11
CA ALA A 190 22.61 5.99 -0.02
C ALA A 190 22.65 7.43 -0.54
N SER A 191 21.81 7.76 -1.53
CA SER A 191 21.72 9.12 -2.09
C SER A 191 20.63 9.99 -1.46
N GLY A 192 19.94 9.49 -0.42
CA GLY A 192 18.89 10.25 0.27
C GLY A 192 17.65 10.53 -0.58
N ARG A 193 17.44 9.78 -1.67
CA ARG A 193 16.28 9.96 -2.56
C ARG A 193 15.07 9.19 -2.05
N GLY A 194 13.93 9.83 -2.19
CA GLY A 194 12.66 9.30 -1.74
C GLY A 194 11.59 10.37 -1.76
N GLU A 195 10.56 10.15 -0.96
CA GLU A 195 9.49 11.10 -0.74
C GLU A 195 9.07 11.11 0.74
N PRO A 196 8.64 12.27 1.29
CA PRO A 196 7.97 12.29 2.58
C PRO A 196 6.64 11.54 2.46
N LEU A 197 6.30 10.79 3.50
CA LEU A 197 5.01 10.13 3.64
C LEU A 197 4.12 10.92 4.59
N ASP A 198 2.88 11.12 4.17
CA ASP A 198 1.80 11.44 5.07
C ASP A 198 1.29 10.18 5.79
N TYR A 199 0.40 10.37 6.77
CA TYR A 199 -0.19 9.25 7.50
C TYR A 199 -0.92 8.28 6.56
N ALA A 200 -1.59 8.79 5.51
CA ALA A 200 -2.28 7.95 4.54
C ALA A 200 -1.31 7.11 3.71
N GLY A 201 -0.18 7.68 3.27
CA GLY A 201 0.91 6.98 2.60
C GLY A 201 1.55 5.95 3.50
N TRP A 202 1.84 6.30 4.75
CA TRP A 202 2.36 5.35 5.73
C TRP A 202 1.38 4.21 6.00
N ARG A 203 0.07 4.50 6.05
CA ARG A 203 -1.01 3.51 6.16
C ARG A 203 -1.11 2.60 4.93
N ARG A 204 -0.96 3.12 3.70
CA ARG A 204 -0.96 2.32 2.47
C ARG A 204 0.18 1.30 2.46
N GLU A 205 1.30 1.66 3.06
CA GLU A 205 2.46 0.78 3.25
C GLU A 205 2.28 -0.15 4.48
N ASN A 206 1.10 -0.16 5.11
CA ASN A 206 0.74 -0.91 6.32
C ASN A 206 1.59 -0.54 7.55
N PHE A 207 1.92 0.73 7.72
CA PHE A 207 2.65 1.26 8.87
C PHE A 207 3.99 0.54 9.14
N PRO A 208 4.91 0.48 8.15
CA PRO A 208 6.26 -0.02 8.36
C PRO A 208 6.91 0.76 9.50
N THR A 209 7.56 0.09 10.43
CA THR A 209 8.38 0.73 11.45
C THR A 209 9.54 1.45 10.73
N PRO A 210 9.59 2.80 10.73
CA PRO A 210 10.67 3.52 10.09
C PRO A 210 11.95 3.41 10.92
N ARG A 211 13.10 3.43 10.24
CA ARG A 211 14.41 3.54 10.91
C ARG A 211 14.61 4.98 11.38
N PRO A 212 14.80 5.22 12.68
CA PRO A 212 15.09 6.57 13.16
C PRO A 212 16.48 7.02 12.67
N VAL A 213 16.55 8.24 12.12
CA VAL A 213 17.78 8.90 11.71
C VAL A 213 17.81 10.33 12.26
N THR A 214 18.98 10.84 12.60
CA THR A 214 19.14 12.22 13.08
C THR A 214 19.10 13.22 11.91
N ALA A 215 19.43 12.78 10.70
CA ALA A 215 19.32 13.57 9.48
C ALA A 215 19.29 12.67 8.23
N LEU A 216 18.82 13.23 7.12
CA LEU A 216 18.86 12.60 5.80
C LEU A 216 20.24 12.80 5.14
N ALA A 217 20.59 11.97 4.16
CA ALA A 217 21.77 12.24 3.34
C ALA A 217 21.62 13.60 2.62
N ASP A 218 22.74 14.28 2.38
CA ASP A 218 22.83 15.58 1.71
C ASP A 218 22.03 16.73 2.38
N HIS A 219 21.75 16.62 3.67
CA HIS A 219 21.12 17.69 4.45
C HIS A 219 22.12 18.81 4.80
N ARG A 220 21.56 19.98 5.12
CA ARG A 220 22.29 21.11 5.68
C ARG A 220 21.41 21.87 6.66
N TYR A 221 22.04 22.56 7.61
CA TYR A 221 21.37 23.52 8.47
C TYR A 221 21.68 24.92 7.96
N GLU A 222 20.67 25.76 7.80
CA GLU A 222 20.81 27.10 7.20
C GLU A 222 20.26 28.18 8.13
N ARG A 223 20.86 29.37 8.05
CA ARG A 223 20.36 30.58 8.72
C ARG A 223 20.58 31.77 7.80
N TYR A 224 19.53 32.55 7.53
CA TYR A 224 19.68 33.80 6.78
C TYR A 224 20.35 34.87 7.65
N SER A 225 21.22 35.68 7.07
CA SER A 225 22.02 36.67 7.82
C SER A 225 21.19 37.73 8.54
N THR A 226 19.95 37.94 8.12
CA THR A 226 18.97 38.86 8.72
C THR A 226 17.98 38.19 9.67
N GLN A 227 18.05 36.87 9.85
CA GLN A 227 17.11 36.09 10.64
C GLN A 227 17.82 35.27 11.72
N SER A 228 17.11 34.95 12.80
CA SER A 228 17.58 34.07 13.87
C SER A 228 17.12 32.61 13.69
N SER A 229 16.11 32.39 12.85
CA SER A 229 15.54 31.07 12.56
C SER A 229 16.56 30.12 11.93
N ILE A 230 16.59 28.88 12.43
CA ILE A 230 17.39 27.79 11.87
C ILE A 230 16.49 26.95 10.98
N TRP A 231 16.97 26.65 9.78
CA TRP A 231 16.29 25.81 8.82
C TRP A 231 17.02 24.48 8.69
N TYR A 232 16.28 23.38 8.74
CA TYR A 232 16.76 22.11 8.21
C TYR A 232 16.44 22.08 6.72
N ALA A 233 17.44 21.85 5.88
CA ALA A 233 17.30 21.74 4.44
C ALA A 233 17.82 20.38 3.98
N GLY A 234 16.93 19.39 3.92
CA GLY A 234 17.18 18.06 3.38
C GLY A 234 16.58 17.88 1.98
N PRO A 235 16.90 16.77 1.29
CA PRO A 235 16.44 16.50 -0.07
C PRO A 235 14.91 16.35 -0.20
N MET A 236 14.22 16.01 0.88
CA MET A 236 12.76 15.73 0.89
C MET A 236 11.96 16.63 1.84
N VAL A 237 12.64 17.32 2.77
CA VAL A 237 11.99 18.23 3.71
C VAL A 237 12.90 19.44 3.93
N GLN A 238 12.31 20.62 3.81
CA GLN A 238 12.95 21.87 4.21
C GLN A 238 11.97 22.67 5.05
N ARG A 239 12.35 22.98 6.28
CA ARG A 239 11.54 23.80 7.17
C ARG A 239 12.38 24.45 8.26
N GLU A 240 11.82 25.50 8.84
CA GLU A 240 12.30 26.00 10.12
C GLU A 240 12.17 24.91 11.18
N ILE A 241 13.21 24.77 11.99
CA ILE A 241 13.24 23.88 13.14
C ILE A 241 13.22 24.70 14.42
N SER A 242 12.47 24.23 15.40
CA SER A 242 12.42 24.86 16.71
C SER A 242 13.77 24.76 17.43
N HIS A 243 13.96 25.59 18.44
CA HIS A 243 15.15 25.50 19.30
C HIS A 243 15.30 24.12 19.96
N ALA A 244 14.18 23.47 20.29
CA ALA A 244 14.17 22.13 20.87
C ALA A 244 14.66 21.08 19.85
N GLU A 245 14.14 21.12 18.63
CA GLU A 245 14.56 20.24 17.53
C GLU A 245 16.04 20.42 17.17
N TRP A 246 16.50 21.68 17.07
CA TRP A 246 17.91 21.99 16.82
C TRP A 246 18.82 21.54 17.97
N SER A 247 18.35 21.61 19.23
CA SER A 247 19.08 21.09 20.38
C SER A 247 19.13 19.57 20.41
N ALA A 248 18.06 18.89 19.99
CA ALA A 248 17.99 17.43 19.91
C ALA A 248 19.01 16.83 18.93
N VAL A 249 19.38 17.58 17.88
CA VAL A 249 20.43 17.19 16.92
C VAL A 249 21.82 17.71 17.26
N GLY A 250 22.03 18.26 18.47
CA GLY A 250 23.34 18.70 18.94
C GLY A 250 23.77 20.09 18.46
N ARG A 251 22.82 20.94 18.04
CA ARG A 251 23.04 22.34 17.63
C ARG A 251 24.13 22.52 16.56
N PRO A 252 24.03 21.82 15.41
CA PRO A 252 24.99 21.97 14.32
C PRO A 252 25.07 23.42 13.86
N ALA A 253 26.29 23.87 13.56
CA ALA A 253 26.54 25.22 13.08
C ALA A 253 25.84 25.42 11.72
N PRO A 254 24.93 26.40 11.60
CA PRO A 254 24.24 26.64 10.34
C PRO A 254 25.16 27.31 9.32
N THR A 255 24.98 26.95 8.05
CA THR A 255 25.50 27.73 6.92
C THR A 255 24.76 29.07 6.87
N VAL A 256 25.51 30.18 6.93
CA VAL A 256 24.92 31.52 6.90
C VAL A 256 24.69 31.93 5.45
N LEU A 257 23.42 32.15 5.09
CA LEU A 257 23.01 32.62 3.76
C LEU A 257 22.86 34.15 3.76
N PRO A 258 23.22 34.85 2.68
CA PRO A 258 23.08 36.30 2.62
C PRO A 258 21.62 36.75 2.60
N ALA A 259 21.39 37.99 3.04
CA ALA A 259 20.07 38.63 3.02
C ALA A 259 19.54 38.69 1.58
N GLY A 260 18.34 38.15 1.34
CA GLY A 260 17.73 38.11 0.01
C GLY A 260 18.29 37.04 -0.92
N ALA A 261 19.12 36.10 -0.42
CA ALA A 261 19.40 34.86 -1.13
C ALA A 261 18.05 34.20 -1.45
N SER A 262 17.73 34.07 -2.74
CA SER A 262 16.68 33.14 -3.14
C SER A 262 17.13 31.78 -2.64
N SER A 263 16.30 31.11 -1.86
CA SER A 263 16.49 29.68 -1.62
C SER A 263 16.75 29.04 -3.00
N PRO A 264 17.73 28.12 -3.13
CA PRO A 264 17.93 27.38 -4.39
C PRO A 264 16.67 26.58 -4.78
N TRP A 265 15.68 26.54 -3.89
CA TRP A 265 14.32 26.09 -4.10
C TRP A 265 13.36 27.30 -4.19
N PRO A 266 12.48 27.39 -5.20
CA PRO A 266 11.62 28.55 -5.41
C PRO A 266 10.80 28.88 -4.15
N ALA A 267 10.82 30.16 -3.76
CA ALA A 267 10.00 30.67 -2.67
C ALA A 267 8.52 30.37 -2.95
N GLY A 268 7.83 29.73 -1.99
CA GLY A 268 6.40 29.45 -2.09
C GLY A 268 6.01 28.00 -2.38
N ARG A 269 6.81 27.01 -1.98
CA ARG A 269 6.23 25.70 -1.62
C ARG A 269 5.84 25.75 -0.15
N PRO A 270 4.54 25.74 0.21
CA PRO A 270 4.11 25.42 1.56
C PRO A 270 4.62 24.04 1.94
N ALA A 271 4.55 23.74 3.24
CA ALA A 271 4.59 22.39 3.80
C ALA A 271 3.95 21.33 2.87
N PRO A 272 4.38 20.05 2.94
CA PRO A 272 3.81 18.99 2.10
C PRO A 272 2.29 19.14 2.05
N TYR A 273 1.77 19.30 0.83
CA TYR A 273 0.37 19.43 0.45
C TYR A 273 -0.52 20.01 1.54
N SER A 274 -0.85 21.29 1.43
CA SER A 274 -1.54 22.05 2.48
C SER A 274 -2.95 21.50 2.86
N GLY A 275 -3.40 20.36 2.33
CA GLY A 275 -4.57 19.61 2.79
C GLY A 275 -4.37 18.12 3.12
N GLN A 276 -3.28 17.43 2.71
CA GLN A 276 -3.19 15.95 2.79
C GLN A 276 -3.24 15.36 4.21
N TYR A 277 -3.11 16.20 5.23
CA TYR A 277 -3.09 15.80 6.64
C TYR A 277 -4.40 16.08 7.38
N ARG A 278 -5.41 16.62 6.70
CA ARG A 278 -6.73 16.87 7.28
C ARG A 278 -7.54 15.57 7.28
N ALA A 279 -7.93 15.12 8.48
CA ALA A 279 -8.77 13.92 8.68
C ALA A 279 -10.15 14.06 8.00
N GLU A 280 -10.49 15.27 7.59
CA GLU A 280 -11.72 15.69 6.94
C GLU A 280 -11.73 15.47 5.42
N ASN A 281 -10.82 14.67 4.83
CA ASN A 281 -10.85 14.36 3.40
C ASN A 281 -12.23 13.80 2.97
N GLY A 282 -12.89 14.53 2.07
CA GLY A 282 -14.23 14.26 1.58
C GLY A 282 -15.35 14.58 2.58
N ARG A 283 -15.04 15.33 3.64
CA ARG A 283 -15.93 15.76 4.73
C ARG A 283 -15.73 17.24 5.11
N ILE A 284 -15.22 18.07 4.21
CA ILE A 284 -14.98 19.48 4.50
C ILE A 284 -16.31 20.23 4.50
N ASP A 285 -16.63 20.89 5.61
CA ASP A 285 -17.79 21.77 5.77
C ASP A 285 -17.33 23.24 5.86
N GLY A 286 -18.10 24.15 5.25
CA GLY A 286 -17.87 25.61 5.33
C GLY A 286 -16.69 26.20 4.55
N GLU A 287 -15.69 25.42 4.13
CA GLU A 287 -14.47 25.94 3.46
C GLU A 287 -14.45 25.73 1.92
N MET A 288 -15.58 25.36 1.34
CA MET A 288 -15.75 25.11 -0.09
C MET A 288 -16.41 26.29 -0.80
N CYS A 289 -15.72 26.83 -1.80
CA CYS A 289 -16.18 27.93 -2.63
C CYS A 289 -16.65 27.42 -4.00
N VAL A 290 -17.71 28.05 -4.52
CA VAL A 290 -18.21 27.79 -5.88
C VAL A 290 -17.22 28.35 -6.89
N ILE A 291 -16.92 27.60 -7.95
CA ILE A 291 -16.06 28.06 -9.04
C ILE A 291 -16.88 29.01 -9.95
N PRO A 292 -16.51 30.29 -10.12
CA PRO A 292 -17.37 31.28 -10.79
C PRO A 292 -17.67 30.96 -12.26
N PHE A 293 -16.72 30.36 -12.98
CA PHE A 293 -16.87 29.94 -14.38
C PHE A 293 -17.41 28.50 -14.51
N MET A 294 -17.66 27.81 -13.40
CA MET A 294 -18.19 26.45 -13.35
C MET A 294 -19.05 26.25 -12.08
N PRO A 295 -20.25 26.87 -12.01
CA PRO A 295 -20.99 27.02 -10.75
C PRO A 295 -21.56 25.71 -10.17
N THR A 296 -21.55 24.63 -10.95
CA THR A 296 -21.91 23.27 -10.51
C THR A 296 -20.81 22.61 -9.68
N HIS A 297 -19.60 23.19 -9.66
CA HIS A 297 -18.41 22.63 -9.03
C HIS A 297 -17.92 23.50 -7.88
N ARG A 298 -17.16 22.87 -6.98
CA ARG A 298 -16.62 23.52 -5.77
C ARG A 298 -15.17 23.15 -5.58
N ILE A 299 -14.44 24.08 -4.96
CA ILE A 299 -13.04 23.92 -4.60
C ILE A 299 -12.77 24.56 -3.25
N HIS A 300 -11.67 24.21 -2.60
CA HIS A 300 -11.31 24.85 -1.33
C HIS A 300 -11.12 26.35 -1.56
N CYS A 301 -11.75 27.18 -0.73
CA CYS A 301 -11.75 28.63 -0.89
C CYS A 301 -10.36 29.27 -1.04
N ARG A 302 -9.32 28.66 -0.45
CA ARG A 302 -7.94 29.14 -0.58
C ARG A 302 -7.37 29.03 -2.00
N ALA A 303 -7.85 28.06 -2.79
CA ALA A 303 -7.39 27.82 -4.16
C ALA A 303 -8.20 28.61 -5.20
N LEU A 304 -9.31 29.24 -4.77
CA LEU A 304 -10.28 29.87 -5.66
C LEU A 304 -9.69 31.02 -6.48
N ASN A 305 -9.02 31.97 -5.81
CA ASN A 305 -8.47 33.14 -6.48
C ASN A 305 -7.40 32.76 -7.51
N ASP A 306 -6.58 31.79 -7.15
CA ASP A 306 -5.53 31.25 -8.02
C ASP A 306 -6.13 30.50 -9.22
N LEU A 307 -7.18 29.70 -9.02
CA LEU A 307 -7.91 29.05 -10.13
C LEU A 307 -8.59 30.06 -11.06
N VAL A 308 -9.19 31.12 -10.52
CA VAL A 308 -9.80 32.20 -11.33
C VAL A 308 -8.72 32.97 -12.12
N GLY A 309 -7.55 33.20 -11.52
CA GLY A 309 -6.40 33.77 -12.20
C GLY A 309 -5.90 32.88 -13.35
N PHE A 310 -5.82 31.57 -13.09
CA PHE A 310 -5.42 30.59 -14.10
C PHE A 310 -6.42 30.54 -15.27
N ASN A 311 -7.71 30.53 -14.95
CA ASN A 311 -8.79 30.59 -15.94
C ASN A 311 -8.65 31.82 -16.84
N ARG A 312 -8.46 33.00 -16.25
CA ARG A 312 -8.30 34.25 -17.02
C ARG A 312 -7.13 34.17 -18.00
N ALA A 313 -6.00 33.61 -17.58
CA ALA A 313 -4.83 33.45 -18.45
C ALA A 313 -5.09 32.45 -19.59
N TYR A 314 -5.79 31.35 -19.28
CA TYR A 314 -6.19 30.35 -20.27
C TYR A 314 -7.18 30.95 -21.29
N SER A 315 -8.23 31.63 -20.83
CA SER A 315 -9.23 32.28 -21.69
C SER A 315 -8.62 33.36 -22.58
N ALA A 316 -7.63 34.11 -22.08
CA ALA A 316 -6.89 35.06 -22.90
C ALA A 316 -6.07 34.39 -24.02
N ARG A 317 -5.59 33.16 -23.80
CA ARG A 317 -4.77 32.42 -24.78
C ARG A 317 -5.61 31.66 -25.81
N PHE A 318 -6.70 31.04 -25.37
CA PHE A 318 -7.45 30.05 -26.14
C PHE A 318 -8.91 30.45 -26.43
N GLY A 319 -9.40 31.55 -25.87
CA GLY A 319 -10.74 32.08 -26.13
C GLY A 319 -11.89 31.30 -25.46
N THR A 320 -11.57 30.33 -24.60
CA THR A 320 -12.53 29.55 -23.81
C THR A 320 -12.04 29.47 -22.37
N ASP A 321 -12.92 29.18 -21.42
CA ASP A 321 -12.51 28.85 -20.06
C ASP A 321 -11.66 27.57 -20.01
N LEU A 322 -10.98 27.37 -18.88
CA LEU A 322 -10.20 26.18 -18.59
C LEU A 322 -11.05 24.93 -18.88
N PRO A 323 -10.49 23.92 -19.57
CA PRO A 323 -11.22 22.73 -19.97
C PRO A 323 -11.31 21.75 -18.80
N ILE A 324 -11.74 22.20 -17.62
CA ILE A 324 -12.04 21.32 -16.49
C ILE A 324 -13.20 20.44 -16.93
N ASP A 325 -13.08 19.14 -16.68
CA ASP A 325 -14.14 18.19 -17.03
C ASP A 325 -15.39 18.52 -16.20
N ASP A 326 -16.56 18.59 -16.86
CA ASP A 326 -17.83 18.95 -16.21
C ASP A 326 -18.46 17.78 -15.44
N TRP A 327 -17.79 16.63 -15.42
CA TRP A 327 -18.11 15.52 -14.54
C TRP A 327 -17.98 15.96 -13.08
N ARG A 328 -19.04 15.74 -12.30
CA ARG A 328 -19.18 16.18 -10.90
C ARG A 328 -17.99 15.79 -9.99
N TYR A 329 -17.19 14.81 -10.38
CA TYR A 329 -16.08 14.25 -9.61
C TYR A 329 -14.71 14.86 -9.95
N SER A 330 -14.66 15.75 -10.94
CA SER A 330 -13.44 16.40 -11.45
C SER A 330 -12.91 17.54 -10.58
N THR A 331 -13.60 17.88 -9.48
CA THR A 331 -13.15 18.90 -8.50
C THR A 331 -13.33 18.38 -7.06
N TYR A 332 -13.93 19.11 -6.12
CA TYR A 332 -14.21 18.57 -4.79
C TYR A 332 -15.09 17.32 -4.84
N ARG A 333 -14.63 16.25 -4.16
CA ARG A 333 -15.37 14.99 -3.98
C ARG A 333 -15.66 14.73 -2.52
N THR A 334 -16.91 14.40 -2.19
CA THR A 334 -17.18 13.82 -0.87
C THR A 334 -16.67 12.38 -0.80
N GLN A 335 -16.66 11.79 0.39
CA GLN A 335 -16.32 10.36 0.52
C GLN A 335 -17.30 9.44 -0.20
N ALA A 336 -18.59 9.78 -0.20
CA ALA A 336 -19.61 9.04 -0.94
C ALA A 336 -19.34 9.13 -2.45
N ASP A 337 -19.00 10.32 -2.94
CA ASP A 337 -18.60 10.52 -4.33
C ASP A 337 -17.33 9.71 -4.68
N GLN A 338 -16.34 9.68 -3.78
CA GLN A 338 -15.11 8.90 -3.99
C GLN A 338 -15.39 7.39 -4.05
N GLN A 339 -16.33 6.88 -3.27
CA GLN A 339 -16.76 5.48 -3.35
C GLN A 339 -17.41 5.17 -4.71
N VAL A 340 -18.27 6.07 -5.20
CA VAL A 340 -18.86 5.92 -6.55
C VAL A 340 -17.78 5.86 -7.63
N VAL A 341 -16.75 6.70 -7.55
CA VAL A 341 -15.64 6.67 -8.54
C VAL A 341 -14.86 5.35 -8.47
N LEU A 342 -14.58 4.83 -7.26
CA LEU A 342 -13.92 3.53 -7.07
C LEU A 342 -14.72 2.37 -7.66
N ASP A 343 -16.04 2.42 -7.54
CA ASP A 343 -16.93 1.37 -8.06
C ASP A 343 -17.10 1.46 -9.59
N THR A 344 -16.84 2.63 -10.19
CA THR A 344 -17.07 2.91 -11.61
C THR A 344 -15.80 2.79 -12.48
N ILE A 345 -14.63 3.13 -11.94
CA ILE A 345 -13.36 3.14 -12.67
C ILE A 345 -12.42 2.06 -12.11
N THR A 346 -11.87 1.19 -12.96
CA THR A 346 -10.99 0.09 -12.56
C THR A 346 -9.57 0.55 -12.20
N ALA A 347 -9.00 -0.05 -11.15
CA ALA A 347 -7.61 0.15 -10.67
C ALA A 347 -6.56 0.00 -11.80
N PRO A 348 -5.40 0.72 -11.74
CA PRO A 348 -4.73 1.23 -10.54
C PRO A 348 -4.76 2.75 -10.32
N ILE A 349 -5.67 3.47 -10.98
CA ILE A 349 -5.61 4.94 -11.09
C ILE A 349 -6.37 5.66 -9.95
N VAL A 350 -7.41 5.05 -9.39
CA VAL A 350 -8.30 5.72 -8.42
C VAL A 350 -7.80 5.62 -6.97
N ALA A 351 -7.68 6.76 -6.29
CA ALA A 351 -7.36 6.82 -4.87
C ALA A 351 -8.46 6.20 -3.98
N ALA A 352 -8.07 5.55 -2.88
CA ALA A 352 -9.02 5.04 -1.89
C ALA A 352 -9.86 6.17 -1.25
N VAL A 353 -11.05 5.84 -0.74
CA VAL A 353 -11.91 6.79 -0.03
C VAL A 353 -11.13 7.47 1.11
N GLY A 354 -11.21 8.80 1.17
CA GLY A 354 -10.51 9.61 2.17
C GLY A 354 -9.03 9.88 1.85
N THR A 355 -8.55 9.54 0.64
CA THR A 355 -7.13 9.74 0.26
C THR A 355 -6.94 10.48 -1.07
N SER A 356 -8.04 10.86 -1.73
CA SER A 356 -7.98 11.58 -3.00
C SER A 356 -7.71 13.07 -2.76
N PRO A 357 -6.81 13.71 -3.51
CA PRO A 357 -6.65 15.17 -3.52
C PRO A 357 -7.95 15.96 -3.72
N HIS A 358 -8.88 15.38 -4.49
CA HIS A 358 -10.23 15.92 -4.70
C HIS A 358 -11.04 15.98 -3.40
N GLY A 359 -10.80 15.07 -2.46
CA GLY A 359 -11.45 15.09 -1.16
C GLY A 359 -11.04 16.27 -0.28
N TRP A 360 -9.95 16.98 -0.60
CA TRP A 360 -9.62 18.25 0.06
C TRP A 360 -10.09 19.48 -0.74
N GLY A 361 -10.66 19.28 -1.93
CA GLY A 361 -11.00 20.37 -2.84
C GLY A 361 -9.75 21.07 -3.35
N LEU A 362 -8.67 20.33 -3.59
CA LEU A 362 -7.36 20.85 -4.00
C LEU A 362 -6.82 20.18 -5.25
N ALA A 363 -7.67 19.49 -5.99
CA ALA A 363 -7.34 18.94 -7.28
C ALA A 363 -8.44 19.24 -8.28
N ILE A 364 -8.04 19.29 -9.54
CA ILE A 364 -8.89 19.46 -10.70
C ILE A 364 -8.49 18.45 -11.77
N ASP A 365 -9.49 17.87 -12.44
CA ASP A 365 -9.31 17.04 -13.62
C ASP A 365 -9.74 17.82 -14.88
N PHE A 366 -8.84 17.90 -15.85
CA PHE A 366 -9.13 18.44 -17.18
C PHE A 366 -9.77 17.38 -18.09
N LEU A 367 -10.44 17.83 -19.15
CA LEU A 367 -11.02 16.95 -20.16
C LEU A 367 -10.00 15.92 -20.69
N GLU A 368 -10.43 14.68 -20.79
CA GLU A 368 -9.62 13.60 -21.37
C GLU A 368 -9.68 13.58 -22.91
N GLY A 369 -8.69 12.94 -23.52
CA GLY A 369 -8.63 12.66 -24.96
C GLY A 369 -7.46 13.31 -25.70
N PRO A 370 -7.27 13.00 -26.99
CA PRO A 370 -6.05 13.35 -27.73
C PRO A 370 -5.74 14.85 -27.79
N ARG A 371 -6.76 15.71 -27.73
CA ARG A 371 -6.62 17.17 -27.73
C ARG A 371 -6.01 17.72 -26.44
N TYR A 372 -6.16 16.99 -25.34
CA TYR A 372 -5.75 17.37 -23.98
C TYR A 372 -4.68 16.44 -23.39
N GLY A 373 -4.35 15.35 -24.09
CA GLY A 373 -3.33 14.38 -23.70
C GLY A 373 -1.90 14.91 -23.65
N PHE A 374 -0.98 14.06 -23.18
CA PHE A 374 0.46 14.33 -23.21
C PHE A 374 0.93 14.81 -24.58
N GLY A 375 1.85 15.78 -24.59
CA GLY A 375 2.39 16.38 -25.82
C GLY A 375 1.44 17.31 -26.57
N SER A 376 0.15 17.38 -26.22
CA SER A 376 -0.79 18.32 -26.85
C SER A 376 -0.44 19.78 -26.53
N THR A 377 -0.85 20.70 -27.41
CA THR A 377 -0.66 22.15 -27.20
C THR A 377 -1.31 22.63 -25.90
N ILE A 378 -2.52 22.13 -25.59
CA ILE A 378 -3.26 22.54 -24.39
C ILE A 378 -2.57 21.99 -23.15
N HIS A 379 -2.27 20.70 -23.08
CA HIS A 379 -1.56 20.10 -21.94
C HIS A 379 -0.21 20.77 -21.69
N THR A 380 0.57 21.01 -22.74
CA THR A 380 1.88 21.68 -22.63
C THR A 380 1.74 23.09 -22.06
N TRP A 381 0.70 23.83 -22.47
CA TRP A 381 0.42 25.15 -21.92
C TRP A 381 -0.01 25.07 -20.44
N LEU A 382 -0.93 24.15 -20.10
CA LEU A 382 -1.39 23.95 -18.72
C LEU A 382 -0.22 23.62 -17.78
N ARG A 383 0.64 22.66 -18.16
CA ARG A 383 1.83 22.28 -17.39
C ARG A 383 2.84 23.42 -17.22
N THR A 384 3.00 24.25 -18.24
CA THR A 384 3.99 25.34 -18.23
C THR A 384 3.50 26.55 -17.42
N ASN A 385 2.21 26.87 -17.49
CA ASN A 385 1.65 28.10 -16.90
C ASN A 385 0.95 27.86 -15.56
N GLY A 386 0.40 26.67 -15.32
CA GLY A 386 -0.28 26.30 -14.07
C GLY A 386 0.53 26.59 -12.80
N PRO A 387 1.84 26.31 -12.74
CA PRO A 387 2.65 26.59 -11.54
C PRO A 387 2.68 28.07 -11.12
N ALA A 388 2.49 29.00 -12.05
CA ALA A 388 2.37 30.43 -11.75
C ALA A 388 1.11 30.76 -10.93
N TYR A 389 0.12 29.87 -10.96
CA TYR A 389 -1.15 29.93 -10.24
C TYR A 389 -1.29 28.79 -9.21
N GLY A 390 -0.19 28.14 -8.83
CA GLY A 390 -0.21 27.08 -7.82
C GLY A 390 -0.83 25.76 -8.27
N TRP A 391 -1.16 25.57 -9.56
CA TRP A 391 -1.68 24.33 -10.11
C TRP A 391 -0.56 23.56 -10.82
N GLU A 392 -0.19 22.39 -10.32
CA GLU A 392 0.96 21.65 -10.85
C GLU A 392 0.56 20.22 -11.24
N LEU A 393 0.98 19.80 -12.44
CA LEU A 393 1.02 18.39 -12.81
C LEU A 393 2.19 17.72 -12.08
N MET A 394 1.84 16.97 -11.05
CA MET A 394 2.82 16.34 -10.18
C MET A 394 3.72 15.37 -10.93
N PRO A 395 4.99 15.18 -10.50
CA PRO A 395 5.94 14.30 -11.18
C PRO A 395 5.44 12.87 -11.42
N TRP A 396 4.67 12.27 -10.50
CA TRP A 396 4.12 10.92 -10.69
C TRP A 396 2.95 10.86 -11.68
N HIS A 397 2.33 11.99 -12.03
CA HIS A 397 1.29 12.10 -13.06
C HIS A 397 1.82 12.36 -14.47
N ARG A 398 3.14 12.58 -14.61
CA ARG A 398 3.79 12.84 -15.90
C ARG A 398 3.92 11.58 -16.74
N GLU A 399 4.32 11.76 -17.99
CA GLU A 399 4.44 10.69 -18.98
C GLU A 399 5.47 9.61 -18.60
N ASP A 400 6.50 9.99 -17.83
CA ASP A 400 7.52 9.13 -17.22
C ASP A 400 7.18 8.73 -15.77
N GLY A 401 6.03 9.19 -15.25
CA GLY A 401 5.55 8.93 -13.90
C GLY A 401 4.86 7.57 -13.74
N ARG A 402 4.67 7.17 -12.47
CA ARG A 402 4.06 5.89 -12.08
C ARG A 402 2.54 5.85 -12.35
N TYR A 403 1.84 6.97 -12.22
CA TYR A 403 0.38 7.08 -12.34
C TYR A 403 0.02 8.12 -13.39
N LYS A 404 0.10 7.74 -14.67
CA LYS A 404 0.00 8.68 -15.79
C LYS A 404 -1.41 9.26 -15.91
N GLU A 405 -1.59 10.48 -15.41
CA GLU A 405 -2.87 11.20 -15.38
C GLU A 405 -2.62 12.62 -15.90
N TYR A 406 -2.52 12.77 -17.22
CA TYR A 406 -2.27 14.08 -17.84
C TYR A 406 -3.37 15.12 -17.54
N TRP A 407 -4.53 14.65 -17.11
CA TRP A 407 -5.67 15.47 -16.74
C TRP A 407 -5.59 16.02 -15.31
N HIS A 408 -4.90 15.34 -14.38
CA HIS A 408 -4.96 15.62 -12.94
C HIS A 408 -3.93 16.68 -12.52
N PHE A 409 -4.39 17.77 -11.92
CA PHE A 409 -3.55 18.84 -11.41
C PHE A 409 -3.85 19.13 -9.93
N ASP A 410 -2.80 19.24 -9.13
CA ASP A 410 -2.90 19.53 -7.70
C ASP A 410 -2.59 20.99 -7.39
N TYR A 411 -3.29 21.55 -6.42
CA TYR A 411 -3.01 22.86 -5.85
C TYR A 411 -1.93 22.77 -4.77
N VAL A 412 -0.83 23.50 -4.95
CA VAL A 412 0.39 23.39 -4.16
C VAL A 412 0.79 24.67 -3.42
N ARG A 413 -0.12 25.62 -3.22
CA ARG A 413 0.14 26.90 -2.51
C ARG A 413 -0.60 27.05 -1.18
#